data_AF-A0A540LNI2-F1
#
_entry.id   AF-A0A540LNI2-F1
#
_cell.length_a   1.000
_cell.length_b   1.000
_cell.length_c   1.000
_cell.angle_alpha   90.00
_cell.angle_beta   90.00
_cell.angle_gamma   90.00
#
_symmetry.space_group_name_H-M   'P 1'
#
loop_
_entity.id
_entity.type
_entity.pdbx_description
1 polymer ?
#
loop_
_entity_poly.entity_id
_entity_poly.type
_entity_poly.pdbx_seq_one_letter_code
_entity_poly.pdbx_strand_id
1 'polypeptide(L)'
;MAAQPDEIFSTFFGFEDWGRGKGPRKAAAIVRTLPCTLEELYNGATKKLKISRDVLSASGRKGTVEEVLTIKIKPGWKKGTKITFQEKGPDTQRGVIPADIVFIVDEKPHSVFKRDGDNLIVTQKVSLADALAGYTAQLTALDGRNLRVSIDSVISQAHEEVVRGEGMPIQNEQSKKGNLIVKFSVKIPKLTSEQKTGIRMLLTSL
;
A
#
# COMPACT_ATOMS: atom_id res chain seq x y z
N MET A 1 -12.50 -40.09 -10.29
CA MET A 1 -11.37 -39.55 -11.06
C MET A 1 -11.85 -38.24 -11.65
N ALA A 2 -11.46 -37.12 -11.04
CA ALA A 2 -12.07 -35.81 -11.27
C ALA A 2 -11.53 -35.15 -12.55
N ALA A 3 -12.44 -34.62 -13.37
CA ALA A 3 -12.12 -33.87 -14.59
C ALA A 3 -11.59 -32.47 -14.26
N GLN A 4 -10.63 -32.01 -15.07
CA GLN A 4 -9.98 -30.70 -14.95
C GLN A 4 -10.91 -29.58 -15.47
N PRO A 5 -10.93 -28.39 -14.84
CA PRO A 5 -11.84 -27.29 -15.17
C PRO A 5 -11.52 -26.52 -16.46
N ASP A 6 -10.43 -26.86 -17.16
CA ASP A 6 -9.91 -26.09 -18.29
C ASP A 6 -10.59 -26.38 -19.63
N GLU A 7 -11.35 -27.48 -19.73
CA GLU A 7 -12.03 -27.85 -20.98
C GLU A 7 -13.43 -27.24 -21.16
N ILE A 8 -14.00 -26.66 -20.11
CA ILE A 8 -15.37 -26.10 -20.16
C ILE A 8 -15.37 -24.68 -20.75
N PHE A 9 -14.24 -23.96 -20.66
CA PHE A 9 -14.14 -22.61 -21.21
C PHE A 9 -13.91 -22.55 -22.73
N SER A 10 -13.50 -23.66 -23.36
CA SER A 10 -13.19 -23.70 -24.80
C SER A 10 -14.41 -23.97 -25.67
N THR A 11 -15.52 -24.48 -25.12
CA THR A 11 -16.69 -24.89 -25.92
C THR A 11 -17.78 -23.80 -26.02
N PHE A 12 -17.75 -22.75 -25.19
CA PHE A 12 -18.78 -21.69 -25.20
C PHE A 12 -18.46 -20.47 -26.06
N PHE A 13 -17.22 -20.27 -26.49
CA PHE A 13 -16.84 -19.22 -27.43
C PHE A 13 -16.49 -19.81 -28.78
N GLY A 14 -17.52 -20.20 -29.53
CA GLY A 14 -17.40 -20.45 -30.96
C GLY A 14 -16.95 -19.17 -31.66
N PHE A 15 -15.68 -19.13 -32.07
CA PHE A 15 -15.22 -18.20 -33.10
C PHE A 15 -14.50 -18.99 -34.18
N GLU A 16 -15.29 -19.22 -35.22
CA GLU A 16 -14.94 -19.50 -36.59
C GLU A 16 -13.69 -18.71 -37.04
N ASP A 17 -12.79 -19.45 -37.68
CA ASP A 17 -11.60 -18.96 -38.36
C ASP A 17 -11.97 -17.92 -39.43
N TRP A 18 -11.72 -16.64 -39.14
CA TRP A 18 -11.87 -15.54 -40.11
C TRP A 18 -10.68 -14.58 -40.03
N GLY A 19 -9.75 -14.72 -40.98
CA GLY A 19 -8.93 -13.60 -41.48
C GLY A 19 -7.55 -13.37 -40.84
N ARG A 20 -6.51 -13.91 -41.47
CA ARG A 20 -5.12 -13.39 -41.35
C ARG A 20 -5.03 -11.97 -41.94
N GLY A 21 -5.40 -10.97 -41.17
CA GLY A 21 -4.98 -9.58 -41.40
C GLY A 21 -3.62 -9.33 -40.75
N LYS A 22 -2.60 -8.94 -41.52
CA LYS A 22 -1.35 -8.36 -40.97
C LYS A 22 -1.65 -6.96 -40.43
N GLY A 23 -2.37 -6.88 -39.30
CA GLY A 23 -2.47 -5.66 -38.52
C GLY A 23 -1.11 -5.31 -37.91
N PRO A 24 -0.83 -4.02 -37.65
CA PRO A 24 0.40 -3.61 -36.98
C PRO A 24 0.55 -4.31 -35.63
N ARG A 25 1.73 -4.88 -35.36
CA ARG A 25 2.00 -5.62 -34.13
C ARG A 25 2.34 -4.64 -33.01
N LYS A 26 1.68 -4.73 -31.86
CA LYS A 26 2.00 -3.92 -30.68
C LYS A 26 3.18 -4.52 -29.90
N ALA A 27 4.11 -3.67 -29.47
CA ALA A 27 5.24 -4.10 -28.62
C ALA A 27 4.76 -4.44 -27.19
N ALA A 28 5.51 -5.31 -26.49
CA ALA A 28 5.18 -5.74 -25.13
C ALA A 28 5.29 -4.58 -24.12
N ALA A 29 4.38 -4.53 -23.14
CA ALA A 29 4.32 -3.45 -22.17
C ALA A 29 5.56 -3.41 -21.25
N ILE A 30 6.02 -2.20 -20.95
CA ILE A 30 7.13 -1.92 -20.04
C ILE A 30 6.56 -1.65 -18.65
N VAL A 31 6.86 -2.51 -17.69
CA VAL A 31 6.38 -2.36 -16.31
C VAL A 31 7.41 -1.60 -15.47
N ARG A 32 6.95 -0.61 -14.69
CA ARG A 32 7.77 0.17 -13.76
C ARG A 32 7.09 0.25 -12.39
N THR A 33 7.88 0.27 -11.33
CA THR A 33 7.36 0.48 -9.97
C THR A 33 7.14 1.96 -9.70
N LEU A 34 6.01 2.29 -9.07
CA LEU A 34 5.68 3.61 -8.57
C LEU A 34 5.71 3.59 -7.04
N PRO A 35 6.83 3.95 -6.41
CA PRO A 35 6.95 3.88 -4.96
C PRO A 35 6.20 5.05 -4.31
N CYS A 36 5.26 4.74 -3.44
CA CYS A 36 4.39 5.69 -2.75
C CYS A 36 4.51 5.57 -1.23
N THR A 37 4.50 6.68 -0.51
CA THR A 37 4.41 6.67 0.96
C THR A 37 2.96 6.48 1.42
N LEU A 38 2.74 6.16 2.70
CA LEU A 38 1.39 6.03 3.23
C LEU A 38 0.64 7.37 3.20
N GLU A 39 1.32 8.49 3.43
CA GLU A 39 0.74 9.84 3.37
C GLU A 39 0.28 10.20 1.96
N GLU A 40 1.04 9.84 0.93
CA GLU A 40 0.65 10.02 -0.48
C GLU A 40 -0.59 9.19 -0.83
N LEU A 41 -0.70 7.97 -0.28
CA LEU A 41 -1.84 7.08 -0.46
C LEU A 41 -3.04 7.44 0.42
N TYR A 42 -2.83 8.20 1.50
CA TYR A 42 -3.86 8.68 2.41
C TYR A 42 -4.48 9.98 1.92
N ASN A 43 -3.65 10.97 1.59
CA ASN A 43 -4.10 12.31 1.22
C ASN A 43 -4.31 12.45 -0.30
N GLY A 44 -3.76 11.53 -1.09
CA GLY A 44 -3.58 11.71 -2.52
C GLY A 44 -2.36 12.57 -2.82
N ALA A 45 -1.80 12.41 -4.02
CA ALA A 45 -0.59 13.13 -4.43
C ALA A 45 -0.50 13.22 -5.96
N THR A 46 0.36 14.11 -6.46
CA THR A 46 0.70 14.16 -7.89
C THR A 46 2.19 13.89 -8.06
N LYS A 47 2.54 12.81 -8.75
CA LYS A 47 3.94 12.49 -9.11
C LYS A 47 4.19 12.78 -10.57
N LYS A 48 5.29 13.49 -10.85
CA LYS A 48 5.79 13.76 -12.20
C LYS A 48 7.02 12.90 -12.42
N LEU A 49 6.99 12.05 -13.45
CA LEU A 49 8.05 11.10 -13.77
C LEU A 49 8.59 11.41 -15.15
N LYS A 50 9.89 11.70 -15.23
CA LYS A 50 10.57 11.87 -16.50
C LYS A 50 10.86 10.50 -17.10
N ILE A 51 10.40 10.28 -18.32
CA ILE A 51 10.78 9.13 -19.14
C ILE A 51 11.64 9.62 -20.30
N SER A 52 12.51 8.72 -20.75
CA SER A 52 13.29 8.88 -21.97
C SER A 52 13.03 7.66 -22.83
N ARG A 53 12.75 7.87 -24.11
CA ARG A 53 12.44 6.81 -25.07
C ARG A 53 13.14 7.08 -26.39
N ASP A 54 13.61 6.01 -27.01
CA ASP A 54 14.19 6.08 -28.35
C ASP A 54 13.08 6.15 -29.40
N VAL A 55 13.24 7.05 -30.37
CA VAL A 55 12.31 7.27 -31.47
C VAL A 55 13.05 7.23 -32.81
N LEU A 56 12.39 6.72 -33.84
CA LEU A 56 12.87 6.76 -35.21
C LEU A 56 12.27 7.99 -35.92
N SER A 57 13.13 8.96 -36.28
CA SER A 57 12.69 10.14 -37.04
C SER A 57 12.23 9.76 -38.45
N ALA A 58 11.43 10.64 -39.08
CA ALA A 58 11.02 10.51 -40.48
C ALA A 58 12.22 10.28 -41.43
N SER A 59 13.36 10.92 -41.12
CA SER A 59 14.64 10.78 -41.84
C SER A 59 15.36 9.43 -41.64
N GLY A 60 14.81 8.51 -40.84
CA GLY A 60 15.43 7.22 -40.51
C GLY A 60 16.53 7.30 -39.46
N ARG A 61 16.78 8.49 -38.88
CA ARG A 61 17.74 8.66 -37.77
C ARG A 61 17.10 8.29 -36.44
N LYS A 62 17.83 7.56 -35.59
CA LYS A 62 17.45 7.32 -34.20
C LYS A 62 17.73 8.57 -33.37
N GLY A 63 16.79 8.94 -32.52
CA GLY A 63 16.93 10.00 -31.53
C GLY A 63 16.31 9.58 -30.21
N THR A 64 16.56 10.36 -29.17
CA THR A 64 16.00 10.15 -27.83
C THR A 64 15.09 11.32 -27.48
N VAL A 65 13.86 11.00 -27.07
CA VAL A 65 12.85 12.00 -26.66
C VAL A 65 12.57 11.83 -25.19
N GLU A 66 12.58 12.95 -24.47
CA GLU A 66 12.22 13.01 -23.06
C GLU A 66 10.79 13.54 -22.91
N GLU A 67 10.03 12.93 -22.01
CA GLU A 67 8.64 13.33 -21.71
C GLU A 67 8.39 13.22 -20.20
N VAL A 68 7.56 14.10 -19.64
CA VAL A 68 7.15 14.04 -18.23
C VAL A 68 5.74 13.47 -18.13
N LEU A 69 5.62 12.28 -17.55
CA LEU A 69 4.35 11.64 -17.24
C LEU A 69 3.84 12.09 -15.88
N THR A 70 2.60 12.56 -15.80
CA THR A 70 1.99 13.00 -14.54
C THR A 70 0.98 11.96 -14.05
N ILE A 71 1.20 11.43 -12.85
CA ILE A 71 0.32 10.46 -12.19
C ILE A 71 -0.36 11.14 -11.01
N LYS A 72 -1.70 11.19 -11.03
CA LYS A 72 -2.53 11.64 -9.92
C LYS A 72 -2.90 10.43 -9.05
N ILE A 73 -2.18 10.26 -7.95
CA ILE A 73 -2.42 9.22 -6.94
C ILE A 73 -3.71 9.57 -6.22
N LYS A 74 -4.68 8.66 -6.26
CA LYS A 74 -5.95 8.84 -5.54
C LYS A 74 -5.84 8.25 -4.13
N PRO A 75 -6.49 8.89 -3.13
CA PRO A 75 -6.63 8.32 -1.80
C PRO A 75 -7.13 6.88 -1.82
N GLY A 76 -6.57 6.04 -0.97
CA GLY A 76 -6.97 4.65 -0.80
C GLY A 76 -6.39 3.66 -1.81
N TRP A 77 -5.65 4.12 -2.83
CA TRP A 77 -4.96 3.21 -3.76
C TRP A 77 -4.13 2.17 -3.01
N LYS A 78 -4.24 0.91 -3.43
CA LYS A 78 -3.56 -0.24 -2.82
C LYS A 78 -2.34 -0.62 -3.65
N LYS A 79 -1.37 -1.28 -3.01
CA LYS A 79 -0.29 -1.99 -3.71
C LYS A 79 -0.85 -2.81 -4.87
N GLY A 80 -0.19 -2.73 -6.03
CA GLY A 80 -0.60 -3.43 -7.24
C GLY A 80 -1.52 -2.64 -8.18
N THR A 81 -2.01 -1.47 -7.77
CA THR A 81 -2.78 -0.57 -8.67
C THR A 81 -1.96 -0.23 -9.91
N LYS A 82 -2.52 -0.45 -11.10
CA LYS A 82 -1.85 -0.25 -12.39
C LYS A 82 -2.27 1.05 -13.05
N ILE A 83 -1.30 1.82 -13.55
CA ILE A 83 -1.51 3.06 -14.30
C ILE A 83 -0.81 2.89 -15.65
N THR A 84 -1.60 2.88 -16.73
CA THR A 84 -1.09 2.63 -18.09
C THR A 84 -1.01 3.93 -18.87
N PHE A 85 0.17 4.20 -19.43
CA PHE A 85 0.39 5.23 -20.44
C PHE A 85 0.59 4.55 -21.79
N GLN A 86 -0.40 4.71 -22.67
CA GLN A 86 -0.41 4.03 -23.97
C GLN A 86 0.70 4.57 -24.87
N GLU A 87 1.38 3.65 -25.56
CA GLU A 87 2.34 3.96 -26.63
C GLU A 87 3.49 4.90 -26.22
N LYS A 88 3.83 4.93 -24.92
CA LYS A 88 4.93 5.75 -24.38
C LYS A 88 6.28 5.03 -24.34
N GLY A 89 6.36 3.81 -24.83
CA GLY A 89 7.60 3.05 -24.97
C GLY A 89 8.45 3.45 -26.17
N PRO A 90 9.56 2.74 -26.42
CA PRO A 90 10.41 2.95 -27.58
C PRO A 90 9.63 2.81 -28.89
N ASP A 91 9.91 3.70 -29.83
CA ASP A 91 9.29 3.78 -31.16
C ASP A 91 10.38 3.71 -32.22
N THR A 92 11.04 2.55 -32.34
CA THR A 92 12.25 2.39 -33.16
C THR A 92 12.03 1.59 -34.44
N GLN A 93 10.83 1.05 -34.66
CA GLN A 93 10.50 0.16 -35.78
C GLN A 93 9.26 0.66 -36.53
N ARG A 94 9.37 0.80 -37.86
CA ARG A 94 8.22 1.19 -38.71
C ARG A 94 7.17 0.08 -38.73
N GLY A 95 5.90 0.46 -38.59
CA GLY A 95 4.77 -0.48 -38.62
C GLY A 95 4.55 -1.27 -37.32
N VAL A 96 5.29 -0.93 -36.25
CA VAL A 96 5.12 -1.50 -34.90
C VAL A 96 4.54 -0.42 -34.00
N ILE A 97 3.46 -0.73 -33.28
CA ILE A 97 2.89 0.20 -32.31
C ILE A 97 3.79 0.22 -31.06
N PRO A 98 4.19 1.40 -30.55
CA PRO A 98 5.05 1.50 -29.37
C PRO A 98 4.45 0.79 -28.15
N ALA A 99 5.32 0.34 -27.26
CA ALA A 99 4.90 -0.32 -26.03
C ALA A 99 4.16 0.63 -25.10
N ASP A 100 3.24 0.10 -24.29
CA ASP A 100 2.66 0.85 -23.18
C ASP A 100 3.65 0.89 -22.02
N ILE A 101 3.64 1.98 -21.25
CA ILE A 101 4.34 2.02 -19.96
C ILE A 101 3.30 1.83 -18.86
N VAL A 102 3.46 0.78 -18.05
CA VAL A 102 2.57 0.46 -16.93
C VAL A 102 3.30 0.73 -15.63
N PHE A 103 2.83 1.69 -14.85
CA PHE A 103 3.28 1.91 -13.49
C PHE A 103 2.46 1.08 -12.51
N ILE A 104 3.12 0.38 -11.60
CA ILE A 104 2.48 -0.39 -10.53
C ILE A 104 2.79 0.28 -9.19
N VAL A 105 1.75 0.67 -8.46
CA VAL A 105 1.88 1.23 -7.11
C VAL A 105 2.54 0.23 -6.19
N ASP A 106 3.58 0.66 -5.49
CA ASP A 106 4.23 -0.09 -4.42
C ASP A 106 4.37 0.79 -3.18
N GLU A 107 4.12 0.21 -2.03
CA GLU A 107 4.04 0.93 -0.76
C GLU A 107 5.41 0.96 -0.10
N LYS A 108 5.90 2.16 0.21
CA LYS A 108 7.14 2.32 0.97
C LYS A 108 6.90 1.94 2.43
N PRO A 109 7.85 1.25 3.08
CA PRO A 109 7.82 1.06 4.52
C PRO A 109 7.72 2.39 5.25
N HIS A 110 6.82 2.47 6.23
CA HIS A 110 6.66 3.65 7.09
C HIS A 110 7.24 3.36 8.49
N SER A 111 7.79 4.39 9.14
CA SER A 111 8.54 4.23 10.40
C SER A 111 7.66 3.91 11.60
N VAL A 112 6.39 4.35 11.57
CA VAL A 112 5.44 4.22 12.69
C VAL A 112 4.29 3.26 12.39
N PHE A 113 3.85 3.21 11.14
CA PHE A 113 2.60 2.56 10.75
C PHE A 113 2.89 1.42 9.78
N LYS A 114 2.13 0.34 9.92
CA LYS A 114 2.06 -0.72 8.94
C LYS A 114 0.65 -0.74 8.38
N ARG A 115 0.51 -0.65 7.06
CA ARG A 115 -0.79 -0.82 6.41
C ARG A 115 -1.19 -2.29 6.36
N ASP A 116 -2.46 -2.56 6.63
CA ASP A 116 -3.09 -3.86 6.44
C ASP A 116 -4.46 -3.68 5.78
N GLY A 117 -4.51 -3.86 4.46
CA GLY A 117 -5.69 -3.52 3.66
C GLY A 117 -6.05 -2.04 3.79
N ASP A 118 -7.21 -1.75 4.37
CA ASP A 118 -7.68 -0.38 4.65
C ASP A 118 -7.41 0.04 6.09
N ASN A 119 -6.83 -0.83 6.91
CA ASN A 119 -6.47 -0.55 8.29
C ASN A 119 -5.00 -0.08 8.41
N LEU A 120 -4.71 0.61 9.50
CA LEU A 120 -3.36 0.95 9.93
C LEU A 120 -3.05 0.23 11.23
N ILE A 121 -1.83 -0.24 11.37
CA ILE A 121 -1.34 -0.89 12.59
C ILE A 121 -0.17 -0.06 13.12
N VAL A 122 -0.20 0.24 14.42
CA VAL A 122 0.91 0.90 15.13
C VAL A 122 1.25 0.09 16.36
N THR A 123 2.54 -0.03 16.67
CA THR A 123 3.01 -0.69 17.90
C THR A 123 3.51 0.34 18.89
N GLN A 124 2.80 0.50 20.00
CA GLN A 124 3.19 1.37 21.11
C GLN A 124 4.02 0.61 22.13
N LYS A 125 5.15 1.21 22.52
CA LYS A 125 6.01 0.66 23.57
C LYS A 125 5.60 1.29 24.89
N VAL A 126 5.03 0.48 25.79
CA VAL A 126 4.50 0.95 27.08
C VAL A 126 5.31 0.38 28.23
N SER A 127 5.38 1.12 29.34
CA SER A 127 5.99 0.59 30.57
C SER A 127 5.02 -0.39 31.26
N LEU A 128 5.55 -1.27 32.12
CA LEU A 128 4.69 -2.15 32.92
C LEU A 128 3.76 -1.34 33.84
N ALA A 129 4.20 -0.18 34.36
CA ALA A 129 3.38 0.65 35.22
C ALA A 129 2.18 1.23 34.45
N ASP A 130 2.42 1.83 33.28
CA ASP A 130 1.33 2.38 32.44
C ASP A 130 0.40 1.26 31.94
N ALA A 131 0.96 0.09 31.63
CA ALA A 131 0.16 -1.06 31.21
C ALA A 131 -0.81 -1.55 32.29
N LEU A 132 -0.48 -1.38 33.58
CA LEU A 132 -1.32 -1.80 34.70
C LEU A 132 -2.22 -0.68 35.23
N ALA A 133 -1.78 0.57 35.18
CA ALA A 133 -2.45 1.73 35.79
C ALA A 133 -3.25 2.60 34.79
N GLY A 134 -3.18 2.28 33.50
CA GLY A 134 -3.81 3.04 32.42
C GLY A 134 -2.78 3.81 31.59
N TYR A 135 -3.06 3.91 30.29
CA TYR A 135 -2.16 4.52 29.32
C TYR A 135 -2.93 5.38 28.32
N THR A 136 -2.39 6.53 27.95
CA THR A 136 -2.94 7.35 26.86
C THR A 136 -1.93 7.42 25.73
N ALA A 137 -2.23 6.76 24.60
CA ALA A 137 -1.42 6.85 23.41
C ALA A 137 -1.59 8.22 22.75
N GLN A 138 -0.47 8.89 22.47
CA GLN A 138 -0.41 10.12 21.68
C GLN A 138 0.19 9.77 20.32
N LEU A 139 -0.62 9.84 19.27
CA LEU A 139 -0.22 9.45 17.92
C LEU A 139 -0.42 10.63 16.97
N THR A 140 0.48 10.78 16.01
CA THR A 140 0.27 11.69 14.88
C THR A 140 -0.24 10.88 13.70
N ALA A 141 -1.47 11.17 13.25
CA ALA A 141 -2.08 10.51 12.09
C ALA A 141 -1.38 10.92 10.78
N LEU A 142 -1.67 10.21 9.69
CA LEU A 142 -1.07 10.46 8.35
C LEU A 142 -1.50 11.80 7.71
N ASP A 143 -2.50 12.47 8.26
CA ASP A 143 -2.92 13.83 7.90
C ASP A 143 -2.33 14.91 8.82
N GLY A 144 -1.49 14.53 9.79
CA GLY A 144 -0.86 15.44 10.75
C GLY A 144 -1.70 15.75 11.99
N ARG A 145 -2.92 15.24 12.11
CA ARG A 145 -3.72 15.42 13.34
C ARG A 145 -3.10 14.65 14.51
N ASN A 146 -3.20 15.23 15.72
CA ASN A 146 -2.87 14.54 16.96
C ASN A 146 -4.08 13.74 17.44
N LEU A 147 -3.90 12.43 17.54
CA LEU A 147 -4.89 11.47 18.04
C LEU A 147 -4.52 11.06 19.48
N ARG A 148 -5.49 11.17 20.38
CA ARG A 148 -5.39 10.71 21.77
C ARG A 148 -6.28 9.50 21.96
N VAL A 149 -5.69 8.39 22.37
CA VAL A 149 -6.42 7.13 22.64
C VAL A 149 -6.16 6.77 24.09
N SER A 150 -7.19 6.89 24.94
CA SER A 150 -7.12 6.51 26.35
C SER A 150 -7.49 5.04 26.49
N ILE A 151 -6.63 4.27 27.16
CA ILE A 151 -6.82 2.87 27.46
C ILE A 151 -6.83 2.72 28.98
N ASP A 152 -8.02 2.48 29.53
CA ASP A 152 -8.24 2.36 30.97
C ASP A 152 -8.13 0.91 31.47
N SER A 153 -8.18 -0.07 30.55
CA SER A 153 -8.02 -1.49 30.88
C SER A 153 -6.55 -1.89 30.98
N VAL A 154 -6.30 -2.97 31.71
CA VAL A 154 -4.96 -3.58 31.78
C VAL A 154 -4.48 -4.00 30.39
N ILE A 155 -3.33 -3.50 29.98
CA ILE A 155 -2.71 -3.76 28.68
C ILE A 155 -1.83 -5.00 28.78
N SER A 156 -2.22 -6.06 28.10
CA SER A 156 -1.39 -7.25 27.91
C SER A 156 -0.61 -7.18 26.58
N GLN A 157 0.36 -8.07 26.38
CA GLN A 157 1.12 -8.14 25.12
C GLN A 157 0.26 -8.54 23.91
N ALA A 158 -0.86 -9.22 24.14
CA ALA A 158 -1.80 -9.63 23.08
C ALA A 158 -2.97 -8.63 22.93
N HIS A 159 -3.02 -7.60 23.77
CA HIS A 159 -4.10 -6.61 23.72
C HIS A 159 -3.95 -5.75 22.45
N GLU A 160 -5.08 -5.53 21.80
CA GLU A 160 -5.19 -4.64 20.64
C GLU A 160 -6.34 -3.67 20.89
N GLU A 161 -6.07 -2.38 20.74
CA GLU A 161 -7.09 -1.34 20.84
C GLU A 161 -7.46 -0.86 19.43
N VAL A 162 -8.76 -0.84 19.13
CA VAL A 162 -9.26 -0.52 17.77
C VAL A 162 -9.90 0.86 17.76
N VAL A 163 -9.22 1.82 17.15
CA VAL A 163 -9.75 3.16 16.93
C VAL A 163 -10.44 3.21 15.57
N ARG A 164 -11.78 3.29 15.62
CA ARG A 164 -12.61 3.24 14.41
C ARG A 164 -12.42 4.48 13.55
N GLY A 165 -12.32 4.30 12.23
CA GLY A 165 -12.26 5.41 11.26
C GLY A 165 -10.92 6.14 11.17
N GLU A 166 -9.88 5.68 11.86
CA GLU A 166 -8.54 6.29 11.82
C GLU A 166 -7.53 5.47 10.98
N GLY A 167 -8.02 4.57 10.12
CA GLY A 167 -7.23 3.83 9.12
C GLY A 167 -7.06 4.55 7.78
N MET A 168 -6.73 3.80 6.73
CA MET A 168 -6.59 4.32 5.37
C MET A 168 -7.96 4.63 4.74
N PRO A 169 -8.06 5.60 3.82
CA PRO A 169 -9.28 5.83 3.04
C PRO A 169 -9.66 4.61 2.20
N ILE A 170 -10.96 4.33 2.12
CA ILE A 170 -11.49 3.24 1.30
C ILE A 170 -11.71 3.74 -0.11
N GLN A 171 -11.15 3.02 -1.10
CA GLN A 171 -11.27 3.40 -2.50
C GLN A 171 -12.74 3.41 -2.94
N ASN A 172 -13.15 4.48 -3.63
CA ASN A 172 -14.52 4.72 -4.11
C ASN A 172 -15.58 4.97 -3.03
N GLU A 173 -15.20 5.04 -1.75
CA GLU A 173 -16.11 5.38 -0.66
C GLU A 173 -15.68 6.71 -0.03
N GLN A 174 -16.29 7.80 -0.51
CA GLN A 174 -15.96 9.14 -0.06
C GLN A 174 -16.14 9.23 1.47
N SER A 175 -15.12 9.76 2.16
CA SER A 175 -15.12 10.01 3.60
C SER A 175 -15.13 8.77 4.52
N LYS A 176 -15.09 7.54 3.99
CA LYS A 176 -14.92 6.34 4.80
C LYS A 176 -13.46 5.91 4.86
N LYS A 177 -13.07 5.45 6.05
CA LYS A 177 -11.73 4.97 6.36
C LYS A 177 -11.84 3.64 7.09
N GLY A 178 -10.80 2.82 6.99
CA GLY A 178 -10.64 1.66 7.87
C GLY A 178 -10.31 2.09 9.30
N ASN A 179 -9.78 1.16 10.09
CA ASN A 179 -9.49 1.37 11.51
C ASN A 179 -7.99 1.50 11.76
N LEU A 180 -7.64 2.16 12.85
CA LEU A 180 -6.32 2.10 13.44
C LEU A 180 -6.30 1.05 14.54
N ILE A 181 -5.38 0.10 14.44
CA ILE A 181 -5.16 -0.98 15.39
C ILE A 181 -3.89 -0.65 16.16
N VAL A 182 -4.03 -0.36 17.44
CA VAL A 182 -2.92 -0.08 18.35
C VAL A 182 -2.54 -1.37 19.04
N LYS A 183 -1.35 -1.90 18.72
CA LYS A 183 -0.75 -3.03 19.41
C LYS A 183 0.22 -2.54 20.47
N PHE A 184 0.42 -3.31 21.52
CA PHE A 184 1.27 -2.91 22.63
C PHE A 184 2.45 -3.85 22.82
N SER A 185 3.62 -3.26 23.06
CA SER A 185 4.83 -3.94 23.47
C SER A 185 5.19 -3.50 24.88
N VAL A 186 4.72 -4.25 25.88
CA VAL A 186 5.01 -3.96 27.29
C VAL A 186 6.48 -4.24 27.60
N LYS A 187 7.19 -3.22 28.07
CA LYS A 187 8.58 -3.32 28.52
C LYS A 187 8.60 -3.75 29.99
N ILE A 188 9.11 -4.95 30.24
CA ILE A 188 9.33 -5.45 31.61
C ILE A 188 10.64 -4.85 32.13
N PRO A 189 10.61 -4.03 33.20
CA PRO A 189 11.82 -3.46 33.77
C PRO A 189 12.61 -4.50 34.58
N LYS A 190 13.89 -4.23 34.82
CA LYS A 190 14.66 -4.95 35.83
C LYS A 190 14.21 -4.46 37.21
N LEU A 191 13.86 -5.39 38.10
CA LEU A 191 13.31 -5.08 39.43
C LEU A 191 14.28 -5.49 40.54
N THR A 192 14.39 -4.66 41.58
CA THR A 192 15.09 -4.98 42.83
C THR A 192 14.29 -5.99 43.67
N SER A 193 14.93 -6.62 44.66
CA SER A 193 14.25 -7.54 45.58
C SER A 193 13.09 -6.85 46.32
N GLU A 194 13.29 -5.61 46.77
CA GLU A 194 12.27 -4.79 47.43
C GLU A 194 11.07 -4.52 46.53
N GLN A 195 11.33 -4.13 45.27
CA GLN A 195 10.26 -3.88 44.29
C GLN A 195 9.45 -5.14 43.98
N LYS A 196 10.11 -6.31 43.87
CA LYS A 196 9.43 -7.59 43.67
C LYS A 196 8.52 -7.94 44.85
N THR A 197 9.00 -7.74 46.09
CA THR A 197 8.18 -7.96 47.28
C THR A 197 6.98 -7.01 47.30
N GLY A 198 7.19 -5.72 47.02
CA GLY A 198 6.11 -4.73 46.94
C GLY A 198 5.02 -5.10 45.93
N ILE A 199 5.43 -5.46 44.70
CA ILE A 199 4.52 -5.90 43.65
C ILE A 199 3.77 -7.17 44.07
N ARG A 200 4.45 -8.15 44.68
CA ARG A 200 3.82 -9.39 45.14
C ARG A 200 2.75 -9.11 46.20
N MET A 201 3.01 -8.23 47.16
CA MET A 201 2.01 -7.87 48.17
C MET A 201 0.78 -7.25 47.51
N LEU A 202 0.97 -6.26 46.62
CA LEU A 202 -0.12 -5.55 45.95
C LEU A 202 -0.97 -6.46 45.06
N LEU A 203 -0.34 -7.37 44.30
CA LEU A 203 -1.05 -8.25 43.37
C LEU A 203 -1.66 -9.49 44.04
N THR A 204 -1.19 -9.89 45.23
CA THR A 204 -1.76 -11.02 45.99
C THR A 204 -2.95 -10.59 46.84
N SER A 205 -3.10 -9.29 47.12
CA SER A 205 -4.25 -8.73 47.84
C SER A 205 -5.47 -8.43 46.94
N LEU A 206 -5.39 -8.77 45.65
CA LEU A 206 -6.47 -8.62 44.67
C LEU A 206 -7.39 -9.85 44.64
#